data_AF-A0A525KBB2-F1
#
_entry.id   AF-A0A525KBB2-F1
#
_cell.length_a   1.000
_cell.length_b   1.000
_cell.length_c   1.000
_cell.angle_alpha   90.00
_cell.angle_beta   90.00
_cell.angle_gamma   90.00
#
_symmetry.space_group_name_H-M   'P 1'
#
loop_
_entity.id
_entity.type
_entity.pdbx_description
1 polymer ?
#
loop_
_entity_poly.entity_id
_entity_poly.type
_entity_poly.pdbx_seq_one_letter_code
_entity_poly.pdbx_strand_id
1 'polypeptide(L)'
;MARQIEAKLKLPTDARRRFRTFYAIEALNCPSNWLVPGRSRDLDIAFLGTVALQQAGLPLDEIFSTRASLLEHCGDAYFASPSERKRRFHRTLVELGMIELVRDAGHRYPERWWARQGSNL
;
A
#
# COMPACT_ATOMS: atom_id res chain seq x y z
N MET A 1 4.72 -7.93 -27.72
CA MET A 1 5.98 -7.83 -26.94
C MET A 1 5.98 -8.65 -25.65
N ALA A 2 4.98 -8.56 -24.76
CA ALA A 2 4.99 -9.24 -23.45
C ALA A 2 5.17 -10.78 -23.48
N ARG A 3 4.54 -11.50 -24.42
CA ARG A 3 4.60 -12.99 -24.49
C ARG A 3 6.00 -13.57 -24.72
N GLN A 4 6.89 -12.88 -25.45
CA GLN A 4 8.25 -13.38 -25.70
C GLN A 4 9.14 -13.27 -24.46
N ILE A 5 8.90 -12.26 -23.62
CA ILE A 5 9.58 -12.06 -22.34
C ILE A 5 9.09 -13.11 -21.32
N GLU A 6 7.77 -13.32 -21.25
CA GLU A 6 7.13 -14.37 -20.43
C GLU A 6 7.69 -15.77 -20.76
N ALA A 7 7.87 -16.08 -22.06
CA ALA A 7 8.42 -17.35 -22.54
C ALA A 7 9.92 -17.53 -22.22
N LYS A 8 10.74 -16.49 -22.38
CA LYS A 8 12.17 -16.53 -22.01
C LYS A 8 12.38 -16.73 -20.51
N LEU A 9 11.50 -16.16 -19.68
CA LEU A 9 11.58 -16.24 -18.22
C LEU A 9 10.80 -17.42 -17.61
N LYS A 10 10.18 -18.28 -18.44
CA LYS A 10 9.35 -19.42 -18.01
C LYS A 10 8.27 -19.04 -16.98
N LEU A 11 7.71 -17.84 -17.10
CA LEU A 11 6.71 -17.37 -16.15
C LEU A 11 5.35 -18.01 -16.48
N PRO A 12 4.58 -18.47 -15.48
CA PRO A 12 3.22 -18.96 -15.70
C PRO A 12 2.41 -17.88 -16.41
N THR A 13 1.67 -18.27 -17.46
CA THR A 13 0.79 -17.35 -18.21
C THR A 13 -0.49 -17.14 -17.40
N ASP A 14 -0.38 -16.45 -16.27
CA ASP A 14 -1.53 -16.06 -15.48
C ASP A 14 -1.99 -14.67 -15.95
N ALA A 15 -3.16 -14.58 -16.57
CA ALA A 15 -3.70 -13.33 -17.08
C ALA A 15 -3.86 -12.27 -15.97
N ARG A 16 -3.99 -12.70 -14.70
CA ARG A 16 -4.10 -11.80 -13.54
C ARG A 16 -2.78 -11.14 -13.16
N ARG A 17 -1.64 -11.73 -13.50
CA ARG A 17 -0.31 -11.15 -13.22
C ARG A 17 -0.08 -9.82 -13.94
N ARG A 18 -0.74 -9.61 -15.09
CA ARG A 18 -0.57 -8.41 -15.91
C ARG A 18 -1.18 -7.14 -15.32
N PHE A 19 -1.98 -7.27 -14.25
CA PHE A 19 -2.65 -6.15 -13.58
C PHE A 19 -2.25 -6.01 -12.11
N ARG A 20 -1.14 -6.63 -11.69
CA ARG A 20 -0.66 -6.50 -10.32
C ARG A 20 0.06 -5.17 -10.17
N THR A 21 -0.51 -4.26 -9.38
CA THR A 21 0.20 -3.06 -8.93
C THR A 21 1.39 -3.49 -8.09
N PHE A 22 2.58 -3.08 -8.50
CA PHE A 22 3.81 -3.26 -7.73
C PHE A 22 4.36 -1.88 -7.37
N TYR A 23 5.16 -1.83 -6.33
CA TYR A 23 5.94 -0.68 -5.95
C TYR A 23 7.40 -1.08 -5.84
N ALA A 24 8.29 -0.16 -6.16
CA ALA A 24 9.72 -0.30 -5.95
C ALA A 24 10.13 0.70 -4.87
N ILE A 25 10.99 0.27 -3.95
CA ILE A 25 11.51 1.12 -2.87
C ILE A 25 13.02 1.10 -2.99
N GLU A 26 13.59 2.29 -3.00
CA GLU A 26 15.03 2.48 -2.85
C GLU A 26 15.30 2.89 -1.40
N ALA A 27 16.14 2.11 -0.72
CA ALA A 27 16.53 2.38 0.65
C ALA A 27 17.86 3.13 0.65
N LEU A 28 17.88 4.33 1.22
CA LEU A 28 19.08 5.15 1.35
C LEU A 28 19.65 5.02 2.77
N ASN A 29 20.97 4.82 2.89
CA ASN A 29 21.66 4.65 4.16
C ASN A 29 21.16 3.47 5.01
N CYS A 30 20.55 2.48 4.37
CA CYS A 30 20.08 1.27 5.03
C CYS A 30 21.06 0.11 4.81
N PRO A 31 21.35 -0.70 5.85
CA PRO A 31 22.14 -1.91 5.67
C PRO A 31 21.42 -2.88 4.72
N SER A 32 22.14 -3.76 4.03
CA SER A 32 21.57 -4.64 2.98
C SER A 32 20.51 -5.64 3.47
N ASN A 33 20.33 -5.79 4.78
CA ASN A 33 19.30 -6.61 5.42
C ASN A 33 18.10 -5.81 5.97
N TRP A 34 18.01 -4.51 5.65
CA TRP A 34 16.99 -3.58 6.15
C TRP A 34 15.55 -3.98 5.85
N LEU A 35 15.31 -4.62 4.71
CA LEU A 35 13.99 -5.16 4.38
C LEU A 35 14.10 -6.68 4.39
N VAL A 36 13.90 -7.26 5.57
CA VAL A 36 13.55 -8.68 5.63
C VAL A 36 12.12 -8.78 5.10
N PRO A 37 11.87 -9.45 3.96
CA PRO A 37 10.52 -9.72 3.54
C PRO A 37 9.82 -10.45 4.70
N GLY A 38 8.67 -9.96 5.14
CA GLY A 38 7.89 -10.64 6.16
C GLY A 38 7.52 -12.07 5.71
N ARG A 39 6.73 -12.78 6.52
CA ARG A 39 6.24 -14.13 6.18
C ARG A 39 5.55 -14.24 4.82
N SER A 40 5.01 -13.13 4.31
CA SER A 40 4.45 -13.03 2.96
C SER A 40 5.45 -12.46 1.98
N ARG A 41 5.49 -13.05 0.77
CA ARG A 41 6.28 -12.55 -0.36
C ARG A 41 5.81 -11.16 -0.84
N ASP A 42 4.59 -10.79 -0.46
CA ASP A 42 3.91 -9.58 -0.90
C ASP A 42 3.48 -8.75 0.32
N LEU A 43 3.73 -7.45 0.26
CA LEU A 43 3.38 -6.48 1.29
C LEU A 43 2.33 -5.51 0.72
N ASP A 44 1.17 -5.40 1.38
CA ASP A 44 0.13 -4.44 0.98
C ASP A 44 0.62 -3.00 1.23
N ILE A 45 0.26 -2.08 0.32
CA ILE A 45 0.63 -0.67 0.41
C ILE A 45 0.18 -0.02 1.74
N ALA A 46 -0.92 -0.50 2.34
CA ALA A 46 -1.39 -0.03 3.64
C ALA A 46 -0.37 -0.23 4.77
N PHE A 47 0.50 -1.23 4.65
CA PHE A 47 1.52 -1.56 5.64
C PHE A 47 2.89 -0.98 5.32
N LEU A 48 3.09 -0.42 4.12
CA LEU A 48 4.40 0.05 3.68
C LEU A 48 5.01 1.05 4.66
N GLY A 49 4.27 2.10 5.02
CA GLY A 49 4.75 3.10 5.98
C GLY A 49 5.04 2.51 7.36
N THR A 50 4.19 1.60 7.85
CA THR A 50 4.40 0.93 9.13
C THR A 50 5.67 0.11 9.15
N VAL A 51 5.89 -0.73 8.13
CA VAL A 51 7.08 -1.57 8.03
C VAL A 51 8.33 -0.70 7.87
N ALA A 52 8.28 0.37 7.07
CA ALA A 52 9.39 1.29 6.92
C ALA A 52 9.82 1.91 8.26
N LEU A 53 8.87 2.37 9.08
CA LEU A 53 9.17 2.91 10.42
C LEU A 53 9.77 1.85 11.34
N GLN A 54 9.25 0.62 11.31
CA GLN A 54 9.79 -0.49 12.09
C GLN A 54 11.23 -0.82 11.72
N GLN A 55 11.51 -0.93 10.42
CA GLN A 55 12.86 -1.23 9.94
C GLN A 55 13.83 -0.08 10.20
N ALA A 56 13.33 1.16 10.32
CA ALA A 56 14.13 2.32 10.71
C ALA A 56 14.47 2.35 12.21
N GLY A 57 13.92 1.42 13.00
CA GLY A 57 14.08 1.41 14.46
C GLY A 57 13.42 2.60 15.15
N LEU A 58 12.47 3.25 14.47
CA LEU A 58 11.75 4.38 15.03
C LEU A 58 10.64 3.88 15.98
N PRO A 59 10.40 4.56 17.11
CA PRO A 59 9.28 4.22 17.97
C PRO A 59 7.98 4.41 17.20
N LEU A 60 7.12 3.39 17.23
CA LEU A 60 5.79 3.47 16.64
C LEU A 60 4.84 4.17 17.62
N ASP A 61 4.09 5.14 17.12
CA ASP A 61 2.91 5.63 17.85
C ASP A 61 1.82 4.55 17.93
N GLU A 62 0.76 4.84 18.66
CA GLU A 62 -0.34 3.91 18.91
C GLU A 62 -1.06 3.48 17.62
N ILE A 63 -1.14 4.36 16.62
CA ILE A 63 -1.78 4.07 15.32
C ILE A 63 -0.91 3.11 14.53
N PHE A 64 0.39 3.39 14.41
CA PHE A 64 1.31 2.52 13.69
C PHE A 64 1.54 1.18 14.41
N SER A 65 1.56 1.18 15.74
CA SER A 65 1.65 -0.04 16.56
C SER A 65 0.41 -0.91 16.36
N THR A 66 -0.79 -0.32 16.41
CA THR A 66 -2.03 -1.05 16.12
C THR A 66 -2.03 -1.59 14.69
N ARG A 67 -1.59 -0.79 13.71
CA ARG A 67 -1.48 -1.25 12.32
C ARG A 67 -0.46 -2.39 12.17
N ALA A 68 0.70 -2.32 12.83
CA ALA A 68 1.67 -3.40 12.82
C ALA A 68 1.06 -4.71 13.36
N SER A 69 0.27 -4.64 14.42
CA SER A 69 -0.43 -5.81 14.97
C SER A 69 -1.47 -6.43 14.02
N LEU A 70 -1.94 -5.68 13.01
CA LEU A 70 -2.86 -6.18 11.99
C LEU A 70 -2.15 -6.90 10.84
N LEU A 71 -0.83 -6.72 10.70
CA LEU A 71 -0.03 -7.32 9.62
C LEU A 71 -0.14 -8.86 9.64
N GLU A 72 -0.03 -9.47 10.83
CA GLU A 72 -0.16 -10.93 10.99
C GLU A 72 -1.56 -11.46 10.65
N HIS A 73 -2.60 -10.63 10.83
CA HIS A 73 -3.99 -11.03 10.64
C HIS A 73 -4.53 -10.75 9.24
N CYS A 74 -4.01 -9.72 8.56
CA CYS A 74 -4.51 -9.28 7.26
C CYS A 74 -3.58 -9.66 6.09
N GLY A 75 -2.30 -9.94 6.36
CA GLY A 75 -1.34 -10.40 5.37
C GLY A 75 -1.12 -9.40 4.23
N ASP A 76 -1.17 -9.91 3.01
CA ASP A 76 -0.87 -9.21 1.75
C ASP A 76 -2.08 -8.52 1.11
N ALA A 77 -3.25 -8.60 1.73
CA ALA A 77 -4.51 -8.07 1.20
C ALA A 77 -5.28 -7.28 2.27
N TYR A 78 -4.67 -6.21 2.80
CA TYR A 78 -5.20 -5.43 3.92
C TYR A 78 -6.60 -4.89 3.63
N PHE A 79 -6.77 -4.20 2.50
CA PHE A 79 -8.06 -3.58 2.17
C PHE A 79 -9.13 -4.62 1.86
N ALA A 80 -8.77 -5.72 1.20
CA ALA A 80 -9.70 -6.81 0.88
C ALA A 80 -9.98 -7.75 2.08
N SER A 81 -9.16 -7.71 3.14
CA SER A 81 -9.34 -8.58 4.30
C SER A 81 -10.69 -8.35 5.00
N PRO A 82 -11.46 -9.41 5.32
CA PRO A 82 -12.71 -9.30 6.06
C PRO A 82 -12.52 -9.07 7.58
N SER A 83 -11.30 -8.80 8.04
CA SER A 83 -10.96 -8.66 9.46
C SER A 83 -11.82 -7.61 10.20
N GLU A 84 -12.57 -8.06 11.21
CA GLU A 84 -13.32 -7.20 12.12
C GLU A 84 -12.40 -6.29 12.95
N ARG A 85 -11.21 -6.79 13.32
CA ARG A 85 -10.21 -5.99 14.04
C ARG A 85 -9.74 -4.80 13.20
N LYS A 86 -9.53 -5.01 11.89
CA LYS A 86 -9.25 -3.93 10.92
C LYS A 86 -10.40 -2.93 10.86
N ARG A 87 -11.65 -3.41 10.72
CA ARG A 87 -12.83 -2.53 10.65
C ARG A 87 -12.98 -1.67 11.89
N ARG A 88 -12.80 -2.26 13.08
CA ARG A 88 -12.83 -1.53 14.35
C ARG A 88 -11.74 -0.46 14.42
N PHE A 89 -10.51 -0.80 14.03
CA PHE A 89 -9.40 0.16 13.95
C PHE A 89 -9.75 1.38 13.07
N HIS A 90 -10.22 1.16 11.85
CA HIS A 90 -10.62 2.27 10.97
C HIS A 90 -11.79 3.08 11.54
N ARG A 91 -12.77 2.42 12.18
CA ARG A 91 -13.88 3.11 12.85
C ARG A 91 -13.37 4.02 13.97
N THR A 92 -12.47 3.52 14.82
CA THR A 92 -11.87 4.32 15.90
C THR A 92 -11.09 5.52 15.35
N LEU A 93 -10.35 5.36 14.26
CA LEU A 93 -9.65 6.49 13.62
C LEU A 93 -10.63 7.57 13.11
N VAL A 94 -11.79 7.16 12.59
CA VAL A 94 -12.84 8.10 12.17
C VAL A 94 -13.49 8.77 13.38
N GLU A 95 -13.84 8.01 14.41
CA GLU A 95 -14.45 8.52 15.64
C GLU A 95 -13.56 9.54 16.37
N LEU A 96 -12.23 9.35 16.32
CA LEU A 96 -11.24 10.27 16.87
C LEU A 96 -10.93 11.47 15.95
N GLY A 97 -11.53 11.55 14.76
CA GLY A 97 -11.27 12.61 13.78
C GLY A 97 -9.90 12.52 13.09
N MET A 98 -9.19 11.40 13.22
CA MET A 98 -7.90 11.15 12.57
C MET A 98 -8.06 10.82 11.08
N ILE A 99 -9.22 10.31 10.69
CA ILE A 99 -9.61 10.05 9.30
C ILE A 99 -10.95 10.72 9.04
N GLU A 100 -11.00 11.59 8.04
CA GLU A 100 -12.25 12.12 7.54
C GLU A 100 -12.82 11.18 6.47
N LEU A 101 -14.08 10.76 6.65
CA LEU A 101 -14.82 10.10 5.60
C LEU A 101 -15.38 11.17 4.68
N VAL A 102 -14.84 11.26 3.47
CA VAL A 102 -15.48 12.05 2.41
C VAL A 102 -16.80 11.35 2.08
N ARG A 103 -17.91 11.87 2.62
CA ARG A 103 -19.24 11.54 2.10
C ARG A 103 -19.30 12.16 0.73
N ASP A 104 -19.37 11.31 -0.29
CA ASP A 104 -19.59 11.61 -1.70
C ASP A 104 -20.04 13.06 -1.96
N ALA A 105 -19.08 13.98 -1.97
CA ALA A 105 -19.30 15.34 -2.40
C ALA A 105 -19.31 15.21 -3.92
N GLY A 106 -20.51 15.00 -4.46
CA GLY A 106 -20.74 14.64 -5.85
C GLY A 106 -19.71 15.28 -6.75
N HIS A 107 -18.91 14.43 -7.42
CA HIS A 107 -17.76 14.77 -8.24
C HIS A 107 -17.95 16.07 -9.03
N ARG A 108 -17.62 17.21 -8.42
CA ARG A 108 -17.36 18.46 -9.11
C ARG A 108 -15.87 18.65 -9.05
N TYR A 109 -15.19 18.05 -10.04
CA TYR A 109 -13.81 18.38 -10.30
C TYR A 109 -13.72 19.90 -10.45
N PRO A 110 -12.85 20.59 -9.68
CA PRO A 110 -12.58 21.99 -9.98
C PRO A 110 -11.92 22.04 -11.36
N GLU A 111 -12.59 22.70 -12.31
CA GLU A 111 -12.20 23.01 -13.71
C GLU A 111 -10.73 23.50 -13.87
N ARG A 112 -10.09 23.88 -12.76
CA ARG A 112 -8.77 24.50 -12.70
C ARG A 112 -7.59 23.53 -12.84
N TRP A 113 -7.82 22.21 -12.82
CA TRP A 113 -6.75 21.21 -12.92
C TRP A 113 -6.39 20.77 -14.34
N TRP A 114 -7.19 21.12 -15.36
CA TRP A 114 -6.88 20.79 -16.76
C TRP A 114 -6.10 21.88 -17.52
N ALA A 115 -6.12 23.12 -17.05
CA ALA A 115 -5.54 24.25 -17.80
C ALA A 115 -3.99 24.35 -17.74
N ARG A 116 -3.28 23.37 -17.15
CA ARG A 116 -1.81 23.45 -16.99
C ARG A 116 -1.02 22.29 -17.61
N GLN A 117 -1.65 21.32 -18.25
CA GLN A 117 -0.97 20.22 -18.96
C GLN A 117 -1.35 20.15 -20.44
N GLY A 118 -1.37 21.30 -21.11
CA GLY A 118 -1.62 21.41 -22.55
C GLY A 118 -0.88 22.59 -23.16
N SER A 119 0.45 22.64 -23.04
CA SER A 119 1.33 23.48 -23.88
C SER A 119 2.79 23.08 -23.67
N ASN A 120 3.16 21.93 -24.21
CA ASN A 120 4.42 21.66 -24.92
C ASN A 120 4.56 20.16 -25.11
N LEU A 121 4.18 19.69 -26.29
CA LEU A 121 4.87 18.72 -27.15
C LEU A 121 3.99 18.44 -28.38
#